data_AF-A0A1L4D6H3-F1
#
_entry.id   AF-A0A1L4D6H3-F1
#
_cell.length_a   1.000
_cell.length_b   1.000
_cell.length_c   1.000
_cell.angle_alpha   90.00
_cell.angle_beta   90.00
_cell.angle_gamma   90.00
#
_symmetry.space_group_name_H-M   'P 1'
#
loop_
_entity.id
_entity.type
_entity.pdbx_description
1 polymer ?
#
loop_
_entity_poly.entity_id
_entity_poly.type
_entity_poly.pdbx_seq_one_letter_code
_entity_poly.pdbx_strand_id
1 'polypeptide(L)' 'MAETRPKGYPKLKEYTPNRFMLSECHYDKARADRAVNFIGQLRHTKGKWAGNRFWLLPWQEQII' A
#
# COMPACT_ATOMS: atom_id res chain seq x y z
N MET A 1 4.35 -21.34 3.82
CA MET A 1 3.65 -20.35 4.66
C MET A 1 3.67 -19.01 3.94
N ALA A 2 2.53 -18.35 3.72
CA ALA A 2 2.54 -17.01 3.13
C ALA A 2 3.17 -16.02 4.16
N GLU A 3 4.24 -15.33 3.78
CA GLU A 3 4.84 -14.28 4.61
C GLU A 3 3.81 -13.16 4.85
N THR A 4 3.37 -12.99 6.09
CA THR A 4 2.40 -11.96 6.49
C THR A 4 3.11 -10.67 6.88
N ARG A 5 2.37 -9.56 6.81
CA ARG A 5 2.86 -8.25 7.26
C ARG A 5 3.36 -8.34 8.72
N PRO A 6 4.52 -7.74 9.06
CA PRO A 6 5.06 -7.78 10.42
C PRO A 6 4.07 -7.27 11.46
N LYS A 7 4.11 -7.87 12.66
CA LYS A 7 3.27 -7.47 13.78
C LYS A 7 3.65 -6.04 14.22
N GLY A 8 2.67 -5.15 14.28
CA GLY A 8 2.87 -3.75 14.64
C GLY A 8 3.16 -2.81 13.48
N TYR A 9 3.17 -3.29 12.22
CA TYR A 9 3.36 -2.41 11.07
C TYR A 9 2.12 -1.53 10.84
N PRO A 10 2.25 -0.20 10.84
CA PRO A 10 1.10 0.70 10.79
C PRO A 10 0.41 0.63 9.43
N LYS A 11 -0.93 0.65 9.42
CA LYS A 11 -1.80 0.66 8.22
C LYS A 11 -2.58 1.96 8.13
N LEU A 12 -3.02 2.32 6.94
CA LEU A 12 -3.98 3.42 6.77
C LEU A 12 -5.30 3.02 7.42
N LYS A 13 -5.90 3.93 8.19
CA LYS A 13 -7.22 3.73 8.81
C LYS A 13 -8.32 4.33 7.96
N GLU A 14 -8.12 5.56 7.52
CA GLU A 14 -9.09 6.34 6.77
C GLU A 14 -8.38 7.05 5.61
N TYR A 15 -9.04 7.10 4.47
CA TYR A 15 -8.53 7.78 3.28
C TYR A 15 -8.87 9.28 3.35
N THR A 16 -7.92 10.13 2.99
CA THR A 16 -8.16 11.57 2.84
C THR A 16 -7.69 12.02 1.46
N PRO A 17 -8.60 12.56 0.62
CA PRO A 17 -8.24 13.19 -0.64
C PRO A 17 -7.11 14.21 -0.46
N ASN A 18 -6.11 14.17 -1.34
CA ASN A 18 -5.09 15.21 -1.36
C ASN A 18 -5.55 16.42 -2.19
N ARG A 19 -4.84 17.55 -2.05
CA ARG A 19 -5.15 18.80 -2.77
C ARG A 19 -5.05 18.73 -4.30
N PHE A 20 -4.52 17.64 -4.85
CA PHE A 20 -4.35 17.40 -6.27
C PHE A 20 -5.43 16.46 -6.85
N MET A 21 -6.31 15.92 -6.02
CA MET A 21 -7.43 15.10 -6.49
C MET A 21 -8.42 15.97 -7.27
N LEU A 22 -8.65 15.63 -8.54
CA LEU A 22 -9.61 16.32 -9.38
C LEU A 22 -11.03 16.00 -8.91
N SER A 23 -11.97 16.95 -9.10
CA SER A 23 -13.38 16.76 -8.73
C SER A 23 -14.07 15.60 -9.46
N GLU A 24 -13.56 15.22 -10.63
CA GLU A 24 -14.06 14.10 -11.44
C GLU A 24 -13.48 12.74 -10.98
N CYS A 25 -12.43 12.76 -10.16
CA CYS A 25 -11.85 11.54 -9.61
C CYS A 25 -12.65 11.08 -8.39
N HIS A 26 -12.75 9.76 -8.22
CA HIS A 26 -13.37 9.14 -7.06
C HIS A 26 -12.41 8.12 -6.46
N TYR A 27 -12.41 8.03 -5.15
CA TYR A 27 -11.69 6.98 -4.45
C TYR A 27 -12.57 5.71 -4.42
N ASP A 28 -12.02 4.61 -4.91
CA ASP A 28 -12.65 3.28 -4.81
C ASP A 28 -11.80 2.40 -3.89
N LYS A 29 -12.31 2.18 -2.69
CA LYS A 29 -11.64 1.39 -1.65
C LYS A 29 -11.32 -0.03 -2.12
N ALA A 30 -12.21 -0.68 -2.87
CA ALA A 30 -12.00 -2.05 -3.29
C ALA A 30 -10.85 -2.16 -4.31
N ARG A 31 -10.75 -1.16 -5.21
CA ARG A 31 -9.63 -1.06 -6.16
C ARG A 31 -8.32 -0.75 -5.44
N ALA A 32 -8.34 0.19 -4.49
CA ALA A 32 -7.18 0.53 -3.69
C ALA A 32 -6.67 -0.69 -2.88
N ASP A 33 -7.56 -1.40 -2.19
CA ASP A 33 -7.23 -2.62 -1.44
C ASP A 33 -6.64 -3.70 -2.35
N ARG A 34 -7.16 -3.86 -3.57
CA ARG A 34 -6.60 -4.78 -4.57
C ARG A 34 -5.19 -4.38 -4.97
N ALA A 35 -4.93 -3.11 -5.23
CA ALA A 35 -3.60 -2.60 -5.58
C ALA A 35 -2.60 -2.76 -4.41
N VAL A 36 -3.01 -2.42 -3.19
CA VAL A 36 -2.21 -2.63 -1.96
C VAL A 36 -1.85 -4.10 -1.79
N ASN A 37 -2.82 -5.01 -1.96
CA ASN A 37 -2.59 -6.45 -1.88
C ASN A 37 -1.64 -6.95 -2.97
N PHE A 38 -1.77 -6.43 -4.20
CA PHE A 38 -0.86 -6.77 -5.30
C PHE A 38 0.58 -6.34 -4.99
N ILE A 39 0.78 -5.10 -4.52
CA ILE A 39 2.11 -4.61 -4.14
C ILE A 39 2.71 -5.46 -3.02
N GLY A 40 1.89 -5.88 -2.04
CA GLY A 40 2.31 -6.78 -0.96
C GLY A 40 2.81 -8.15 -1.40
N GLN A 41 2.47 -8.59 -2.61
CA GLN A 41 2.96 -9.85 -3.19
C GLN A 41 4.32 -9.68 -3.89
N LEU A 42 4.72 -8.45 -4.20
CA LEU A 42 6.00 -8.15 -4.83
C LEU A 42 7.16 -8.23 -3.83
N ARG A 43 8.36 -8.48 -4.32
CA ARG A 43 9.61 -8.52 -3.53
C ARG A 43 10.62 -7.51 -4.07
N HIS A 44 11.40 -6.93 -3.16
CA HIS A 44 12.52 -6.08 -3.52
C HIS A 44 13.54 -6.90 -4.33
N THR A 45 13.99 -6.35 -5.46
CA THR A 45 14.95 -7.03 -6.35
C THR A 45 16.41 -6.69 -6.05
N LYS A 46 16.68 -5.59 -5.31
CA LYS A 46 18.03 -5.07 -5.04
C LYS A 46 18.13 -4.42 -3.65
N GLY A 47 19.37 -4.18 -3.20
CA GLY A 47 19.71 -3.45 -1.98
C GLY A 47 19.58 -4.27 -0.69
N LYS A 48 19.66 -3.58 0.47
CA LYS A 48 19.58 -4.19 1.82
C LYS A 48 18.34 -5.06 2.04
N TRP A 49 17.27 -4.79 1.30
CA TRP A 49 15.98 -5.46 1.46
C TRP A 49 15.69 -6.50 0.37
N ALA A 50 16.65 -6.81 -0.51
CA ALA A 50 16.46 -7.79 -1.59
C ALA A 50 15.87 -9.12 -1.07
N GLY A 51 14.85 -9.62 -1.77
CA GLY A 51 14.12 -10.84 -1.39
C GLY A 51 12.99 -10.62 -0.38
N ASN A 52 12.92 -9.49 0.33
CA ASN A 52 11.81 -9.19 1.23
C ASN A 52 10.58 -8.67 0.47
N ARG A 53 9.39 -8.91 1.02
CA ARG A 53 8.12 -8.35 0.50
C ARG A 53 8.03 -6.85 0.72
N PHE A 54 7.28 -6.18 -0.16
CA PHE A 54 6.91 -4.78 0.03
C PHE A 54 5.78 -4.66 1.05
N TRP A 55 6.02 -3.95 2.15
CA TRP A 55 4.98 -3.54 3.09
C TRP A 55 4.83 -2.03 3.01
N LEU A 56 3.64 -1.57 2.63
CA LEU A 56 3.36 -0.16 2.47
C LEU A 56 3.18 0.51 3.83
N LEU A 57 3.75 1.70 4.01
CA LEU A 57 3.45 2.58 5.12
C LEU A 57 2.10 3.28 4.90
N PRO A 58 1.45 3.81 5.95
CA PRO A 58 0.12 4.43 5.83
C PRO A 58 0.05 5.52 4.77
N TRP A 59 1.09 6.37 4.65
CA TRP A 59 1.12 7.42 3.65
C TRP A 59 1.28 6.88 2.21
N GLN A 60 1.87 5.69 2.04
CA GLN A 60 1.97 5.03 0.74
C GLN A 60 0.64 4.40 0.34
N GLU A 61 -0.13 3.89 1.31
CA GLU A 61 -1.49 3.42 1.08
C GLU A 61 -2.44 4.60 0.73
N GLN A 62 -2.20 5.80 1.26
CA GLN A 62 -3.00 7.01 0.97
C GLN A 62 -2.88 7.51 -0.48
N ILE A 63 -1.74 7.27 -1.13
CA ILE A 63 -1.50 7.73 -2.51
C ILE A 63 -1.95 6.70 -3.57
N ILE A 64 -2.45 5.54 -3.14
CA ILE A 64 -3.01 4.48 -3.99
C ILE A 64 -4.53 4.64 -4.07
#